data_AF-A0A485M6S3-F1
#
_entry.id   AF-A0A485M6S3-F1
#
_cell.length_a   1.000
_cell.length_b   1.000
_cell.length_c   1.000
_cell.angle_alpha   90.00
_cell.angle_beta   90.00
_cell.angle_gamma   90.00
#
_symmetry.space_group_name_H-M   'P 1'
#
loop_
_entity.id
_entity.type
_entity.pdbx_description
1 polymer ?
#
loop_
_entity_poly.entity_id
_entity_poly.type
_entity_poly.pdbx_seq_one_letter_code
_entity_poly.pdbx_strand_id
1 'polypeptide(L)' 'MVVSNRELLQQAAERYGAEFAARLKIATVLVNGKNIAHLQWKKTRLKDGDVVSNFPPLAGG' A
#
# COMPACT_ATOMS: atom_id res chain seq x y z
N MET A 1 -1.14 -12.85 12.87
CA MET A 1 -0.24 -11.71 13.18
C MET A 1 -0.89 -10.44 12.66
N VAL A 2 -0.80 -9.31 13.37
CA VAL A 2 -1.35 -8.02 12.87
C VAL A 2 -0.18 -7.12 12.54
N VAL A 3 -0.04 -6.75 11.28
CA VAL A 3 0.98 -5.80 10.81
C VAL A 3 0.30 -4.54 10.32
N SER A 4 0.96 -3.39 10.43
CA SER A 4 0.44 -2.15 9.85
C SER A 4 0.72 -2.10 8.35
N ASN A 5 -0.15 -1.42 7.60
CA ASN A 5 0.10 -1.14 6.19
C ASN A 5 1.41 -0.36 5.97
N ARG A 6 1.82 0.49 6.93
CA ARG A 6 3.13 1.14 6.89
C ARG A 6 4.29 0.13 6.89
N GLU A 7 4.26 -0.85 7.78
CA GLU A 7 5.30 -1.87 7.87
C GLU A 7 5.35 -2.72 6.60
N LEU A 8 4.20 -3.12 6.07
CA LEU A 8 4.12 -3.83 4.80
C LEU A 8 4.78 -3.03 3.65
N LEU A 9 4.44 -1.75 3.53
CA LEU A 9 4.98 -0.90 2.46
C LEU A 9 6.47 -0.62 2.65
N GLN A 10 6.95 -0.54 3.89
CA GLN A 10 8.38 -0.41 4.19
C GLN A 10 9.14 -1.68 3.76
N GLN A 11 8.65 -2.86 4.11
CA GLN A 11 9.26 -4.13 3.69
C GLN A 11 9.26 -4.27 2.16
N ALA A 12 8.19 -3.85 1.49
CA ALA A 12 8.13 -3.84 0.04
C ALA A 12 9.13 -2.86 -0.58
N ALA A 13 9.28 -1.66 -0.01
CA ALA A 13 10.28 -0.68 -0.44
C ALA A 13 11.71 -1.18 -0.28
N GLU A 14 12.03 -1.84 0.83
CA GLU A 14 13.33 -2.46 1.08
C GLU A 14 13.62 -3.60 0.09
N ARG A 15 12.59 -4.41 -0.24
CA ARG A 15 12.71 -5.54 -1.17
C ARG A 15 12.87 -5.15 -2.64
N TYR A 16 12.14 -4.12 -3.09
CA TYR A 16 12.07 -3.74 -4.51
C TYR A 16 12.87 -2.48 -4.87
N GLY A 17 13.44 -1.80 -3.86
CA GLY A 17 14.35 -0.68 -4.05
C GLY A 17 13.69 0.69 -4.20
N ALA A 18 14.54 1.70 -4.37
CA ALA A 18 14.17 3.11 -4.28
C ALA A 18 13.17 3.58 -5.36
N GLU A 19 13.26 3.04 -6.58
CA GLU A 19 12.32 3.37 -7.67
C GLU A 19 10.89 2.93 -7.34
N PHE A 20 10.74 1.70 -6.83
CA PHE A 20 9.45 1.19 -6.36
C PHE A 20 8.93 2.04 -5.19
N ALA A 21 9.79 2.36 -4.22
CA ALA A 21 9.44 3.19 -3.08
C ALA A 21 8.96 4.60 -3.51
N ALA A 22 9.54 5.17 -4.56
CA ALA A 22 9.10 6.44 -5.13
C ALA A 22 7.69 6.33 -5.73
N ARG A 23 7.39 5.25 -6.48
CA ARG A 23 6.06 5.01 -7.07
C ARG A 23 4.98 4.80 -6.02
N LEU A 24 5.29 4.18 -4.88
CA LEU A 24 4.34 4.00 -3.78
C LEU A 24 3.81 5.32 -3.20
N LYS A 25 4.58 6.43 -3.30
CA LYS A 25 4.16 7.73 -2.76
C LYS A 25 2.93 8.31 -3.45
N ILE A 26 2.70 7.91 -4.70
CA ILE A 26 1.61 8.40 -5.54
C ILE A 26 0.62 7.27 -5.92
N ALA A 27 0.79 6.08 -5.33
CA ALA A 27 -0.04 4.93 -5.63
C ALA A 27 -1.41 5.02 -4.95
N THR A 28 -2.44 4.52 -5.63
CA THR A 28 -3.72 4.21 -4.99
C THR A 28 -3.60 2.87 -4.29
N VAL A 29 -3.87 2.86 -2.98
CA VAL A 29 -3.78 1.65 -2.15
C VAL A 29 -5.18 1.18 -1.80
N LEU A 30 -5.46 -0.11 -2.04
CA LEU A 30 -6.68 -0.77 -1.63
C LEU A 30 -6.36 -1.94 -0.70
N VAL A 31 -7.18 -2.11 0.33
CA VAL A 31 -7.16 -3.29 1.20
C VAL A 31 -8.49 -4.01 1.01
N ASN A 32 -8.45 -5.26 0.54
CA ASN A 32 -9.64 -6.05 0.21
C ASN A 32 -10.62 -5.28 -0.69
N GLY A 33 -10.10 -4.60 -1.72
CA GLY A 33 -10.89 -3.83 -2.69
C GLY A 33 -11.41 -2.48 -2.19
N LYS A 34 -11.09 -2.06 -0.95
CA LYS A 34 -11.49 -0.74 -0.42
C LYS A 34 -10.31 0.22 -0.46
N ASN A 35 -10.48 1.36 -1.13
CA ASN A 35 -9.50 2.45 -1.08
C ASN A 35 -9.32 2.91 0.37
N ILE A 36 -8.08 3.08 0.83
CA ILE A 36 -7.78 3.46 2.23
C ILE A 36 -7.25 4.89 2.38
N ALA A 37 -7.24 5.69 1.31
CA ALA A 37 -6.73 7.07 1.32
C ALA A 37 -7.44 7.93 2.39
N HIS A 38 -8.76 7.76 2.54
CA HIS A 38 -9.57 8.45 3.55
C HIS A 38 -9.41 7.92 5.00
N LEU A 39 -8.71 6.79 5.21
CA LEU A 39 -8.62 6.09 6.51
C LEU A 39 -7.28 6.32 7.25
N GLN A 40 -6.49 7.35 6.88
CA GLN A 40 -5.10 7.50 7.36
C GLN A 40 -4.22 6.27 7.03
N TRP A 41 -4.22 5.87 5.75
CA TRP A 41 -3.58 4.69 5.12
C TRP A 41 -2.40 4.01 5.81
N LYS A 42 -1.47 4.74 6.44
CA LYS A 42 -0.32 4.18 7.16
C LYS A 42 -0.69 3.43 8.45
N LYS A 43 -1.79 3.79 9.11
CA LYS A 43 -2.24 3.22 10.38
C LYS A 43 -3.20 2.05 10.21
N THR A 44 -3.63 1.75 8.98
CA THR A 44 -4.51 0.62 8.70
C THR A 44 -3.85 -0.67 9.20
N ARG A 45 -4.54 -1.34 10.13
CA ARG A 45 -4.11 -2.65 10.65
C ARG A 45 -4.55 -3.73 9.67
N LEU A 46 -3.57 -4.51 9.20
CA LEU A 46 -3.77 -5.63 8.31
C LEU A 46 -3.81 -6.92 9.14
N LYS A 47 -4.68 -7.83 8.74
CA LYS A 47 -4.79 -9.17 9.29
C LYS A 47 -4.20 -10.18 8.30
N ASP A 48 -3.92 -11.36 8.83
CA ASP A 48 -3.54 -12.48 7.99
C ASP A 48 -4.66 -12.78 6.97
N GLY A 49 -4.29 -12.95 5.71
CA GLY A 49 -5.23 -13.09 4.58
C GLY A 49 -5.73 -11.80 3.95
N ASP A 50 -5.44 -10.61 4.51
CA ASP A 50 -5.77 -9.35 3.83
C ASP A 50 -4.95 -9.18 2.55
N VAL A 51 -5.60 -8.75 1.46
CA VAL A 51 -4.95 -8.48 0.18
C VAL A 51 -4.79 -6.97 0.01
N VAL A 52 -3.53 -6.53 -0.17
CA VAL A 52 -3.19 -5.14 -0.45
C VAL A 52 -2.85 -4.98 -1.94
N SER A 53 -3.62 -4.15 -2.63
CA SER A 53 -3.40 -3.81 -4.04
C SER A 53 -2.86 -2.39 -4.15
N ASN A 54 -1.73 -2.21 -4.84
CA ASN A 54 -1.13 -0.91 -5.12
C ASN A 54 -1.20 -0.64 -6.61
N PHE A 55 -1.93 0.41 -7.00
CA PHE A 55 -2.05 0.83 -8.39
C PHE A 55 -1.26 2.12 -8.61
N PRO A 56 -0.53 2.27 -9.73
CA PRO A 56 0.05 3.55 -10.10
C PRO A 56 -1.06 4.61 -10.27
N PRO A 57 -0.71 5.90 -10.32
CA PRO A 57 -1.67 6.95 -10.67
C PRO A 57 -2.37 6.59 -11.98
N LEU A 58 -3.69 6.70 -11.97
CA LEU A 58 -4.48 6.51 -13.19
C LEU A 58 -4.21 7.70 -14.11
N ALA A 59 -3.41 7.49 -15.15
CA ALA A 59 -3.41 8.34 -16.32
C ALA A 59 -4.48 7.75 -17.26
N GLY A 60 -5.52 8.54 -17.55
CA GLY A 60 -6.68 8.07 -18.32
C GLY A 60 -6.30 7.46 -19.67
N GLY A 61 -7.06 6.44 -20.06
CA GLY A 61 -7.18 5.96 -21.43
C GLY A 61 -8.53 6.37 -22.00
#